data_AF-A0A439DMU5-F1
#
_entry.id   AF-A0A439DMU5-F1
#
_cell.length_a   1.000
_cell.length_b   1.000
_cell.length_c   1.000
_cell.angle_alpha   90.00
_cell.angle_beta   90.00
_cell.angle_gamma   90.00
#
_symmetry.space_group_name_H-M   'P 1'
#
loop_
_entity.id
_entity.type
_entity.pdbx_description
1 polymer ?
#
loop_
_entity_poly.entity_id
_entity_poly.type
_entity_poly.pdbx_seq_one_letter_code
_entity_poly.pdbx_strand_id
1 'polypeptide(L)' 'MTTMSESGHVTGTKDKDYNLIWFTEQCLRNALKMETFIEDAKRDGDNAVVELFLKAQADSRKGAAMAKELLAQRLG' A
#
# COMPACT_ATOMS: atom_id res chain seq x y z
N MET A 1 9.60 -10.43 12.44
CA MET A 1 9.25 -8.99 12.40
C MET A 1 10.52 -8.22 12.11
N THR A 2 10.66 -7.67 10.90
CA THR A 2 11.78 -6.76 10.61
C THR A 2 11.29 -5.36 10.95
N THR A 3 11.74 -4.84 12.08
CA THR A 3 11.51 -3.44 12.47
C THR A 3 12.31 -2.56 11.52
N MET A 4 11.67 -1.92 10.55
CA MET A 4 12.28 -0.75 9.90
C MET A 4 12.32 0.37 10.94
N SER A 5 13.42 0.42 11.70
CA SER A 5 13.71 1.55 12.56
C SER A 5 13.89 2.79 11.67
N GLU A 6 13.00 3.78 11.77
CA GLU A 6 13.24 5.09 11.16
C GLU A 6 14.56 5.65 11.71
N SER A 7 15.56 5.78 10.84
CA SER A 7 16.88 6.35 11.16
C SER A 7 16.79 7.78 11.73
N GLY A 8 15.66 8.46 11.50
CA GLY A 8 15.40 9.81 11.99
C GLY A 8 15.39 9.94 13.51
N HIS A 9 15.11 8.86 14.25
CA HIS A 9 15.21 8.88 15.71
C HIS A 9 16.66 8.82 16.22
N VAL A 10 17.59 8.31 15.39
CA VAL A 10 18.99 8.08 15.77
C VAL A 10 19.89 9.26 15.36
N THR A 11 19.67 9.87 14.19
CA THR A 11 20.51 10.97 13.68
C THR A 11 19.85 12.34 13.77
N GLY A 12 18.58 12.43 14.18
CA GLY A 12 17.80 13.68 14.21
C GLY A 12 17.44 14.25 12.83
N THR A 13 17.87 13.61 11.75
CA THR A 13 17.54 14.02 10.38
C THR A 13 16.25 13.32 9.95
N LYS A 14 15.17 14.09 9.79
CA LYS A 14 13.89 13.55 9.31
C LYS A 14 14.05 13.03 7.87
N ASP A 15 13.43 11.89 7.59
CA ASP A 15 13.30 11.43 6.20
C ASP A 15 12.42 12.41 5.43
N LYS A 16 13.02 13.17 4.50
CA LYS A 16 12.32 14.13 3.64
C LYS A 16 11.28 13.44 2.74
N ASP A 17 11.45 12.15 2.50
CA ASP A 17 10.61 11.34 1.65
C ASP A 17 9.60 10.50 2.46
N TYR A 18 9.60 10.60 3.80
CA TYR A 18 8.64 9.95 4.72
C TYR A 18 8.38 8.46 4.38
N ASN A 19 9.40 7.75 3.90
CA ASN A 19 9.32 6.37 3.41
C ASN A 19 8.19 6.10 2.38
N LEU A 20 7.98 7.03 1.44
CA LEU A 20 6.99 6.89 0.35
C LEU A 20 7.23 5.66 -0.54
N ILE A 21 8.47 5.19 -0.65
CA ILE A 21 8.81 3.96 -1.38
C ILE A 21 8.14 2.75 -0.71
N TRP A 22 8.32 2.60 0.60
CA TRP A 22 7.68 1.52 1.35
C TRP A 22 6.15 1.61 1.27
N PHE A 23 5.58 2.81 1.43
CA PHE A 23 4.12 2.98 1.34
C PHE A 23 3.59 2.56 -0.03
N THR A 24 4.25 2.99 -1.11
CA THR A 24 3.89 2.61 -2.49
C THR A 24 3.97 1.09 -2.68
N GLU A 25 5.04 0.45 -2.19
CA GLU A 25 5.21 -1.00 -2.23
C GLU A 25 4.07 -1.72 -1.49
N GLN A 26 3.72 -1.27 -0.27
CA GLN A 26 2.65 -1.88 0.52
C GLN A 26 1.29 -1.76 -0.18
N CYS A 27 0.97 -0.60 -0.76
CA CYS A 27 -0.25 -0.41 -1.53
C CYS A 27 -0.33 -1.35 -2.73
N LEU A 28 0.75 -1.48 -3.51
CA LEU A 28 0.79 -2.37 -4.68
C LEU A 28 0.66 -3.85 -4.28
N ARG A 29 1.38 -4.27 -3.24
CA ARG A 29 1.29 -5.64 -2.71
C ARG A 29 -0.10 -5.95 -2.17
N ASN A 30 -0.74 -5.01 -1.50
CA ASN A 30 -2.10 -5.20 -1.00
C ASN A 30 -3.10 -5.32 -2.15
N ALA A 31 -3.01 -4.46 -3.16
CA ALA A 31 -3.87 -4.52 -4.34
C ALA A 31 -3.79 -5.88 -5.05
N LEU A 32 -2.59 -6.45 -5.17
CA LEU A 32 -2.38 -7.79 -5.73
C LEU A 32 -2.96 -8.89 -4.83
N LYS A 33 -2.75 -8.82 -3.51
CA LYS A 33 -3.33 -9.79 -2.56
C LYS A 33 -4.86 -9.81 -2.58
N MET A 34 -5.50 -8.64 -2.68
CA MET A 34 -6.95 -8.56 -2.74
C MET A 34 -7.51 -9.28 -3.96
N GLU A 35 -6.79 -9.36 -5.08
CA GLU A 35 -7.24 -10.11 -6.25
C GLU A 35 -7.47 -11.60 -5.92
N THR A 36 -6.51 -12.23 -5.24
CA THR A 36 -6.66 -13.62 -4.79
C THR A 36 -7.83 -13.77 -3.83
N PHE A 37 -7.95 -12.90 -2.83
CA PHE A 37 -9.02 -13.01 -1.83
C PHE A 37 -10.41 -12.73 -2.39
N ILE A 38 -10.52 -11.85 -3.39
CA ILE A 38 -11.78 -11.62 -4.12
C ILE A 38 -12.20 -12.88 -4.86
N GLU A 39 -11.27 -13.54 -5.56
CA GLU A 39 -11.58 -14.79 -6.27
C GLU A 39 -11.93 -15.94 -5.33
N ASP A 40 -11.28 -16.02 -4.16
CA ASP A 40 -11.65 -16.97 -3.10
C ASP A 40 -13.07 -16.70 -2.59
N ALA A 41 -13.38 -15.46 -2.19
CA ALA A 41 -14.68 -15.08 -1.66
C ALA A 41 -15.82 -15.26 -2.70
N LYS A 42 -15.55 -15.01 -3.99
CA LYS A 42 -16.51 -15.30 -5.08
C LYS A 42 -16.82 -16.78 -5.18
N ARG A 43 -15.82 -17.67 -5.04
CA ARG A 43 -16.01 -19.13 -5.09
C ARG A 43 -16.83 -19.63 -3.91
N ASP A 44 -16.65 -19.01 -2.75
CA ASP A 44 -17.37 -19.34 -1.53
C ASP A 44 -18.77 -18.68 -1.44
N GLY A 45 -19.08 -17.77 -2.36
CA GLY A 45 -20.36 -17.05 -2.40
C GLY A 45 -20.50 -15.95 -1.33
N ASP A 46 -19.41 -15.51 -0.70
CA ASP A 46 -19.41 -14.47 0.31
C ASP A 46 -19.35 -13.07 -0.31
N ASN A 47 -20.51 -12.57 -0.72
CA ASN A 47 -20.64 -11.26 -1.38
C ASN A 47 -20.19 -10.09 -0.50
N ALA A 48 -20.32 -10.18 0.82
CA ALA A 48 -19.92 -9.10 1.73
C ALA A 48 -18.40 -8.94 1.74
N VAL A 49 -17.67 -10.05 1.75
CA VAL A 49 -16.20 -10.05 1.67
C VAL A 49 -15.72 -9.61 0.28
N VAL A 50 -16.41 -10.02 -0.79
CA VAL A 50 -16.11 -9.54 -2.16
C VAL A 50 -16.20 -8.02 -2.24
N GLU A 51 -17.29 -7.41 -1.75
CA GLU A 51 -17.47 -5.96 -1.77
C GLU A 51 -16.40 -5.23 -0.96
N LEU A 52 -16.07 -5.75 0.24
CA LEU A 52 -15.02 -5.21 1.09
C LEU A 52 -13.66 -5.21 0.37
N PHE A 53 -13.26 -6.33 -0.21
CA PHE A 53 -11.96 -6.46 -0.85
C PHE A 53 -11.86 -5.72 -2.19
N LEU A 54 -12.96 -5.58 -2.94
CA LEU A 54 -12.99 -4.70 -4.11
C LEU A 54 -12.72 -3.25 -3.72
N LYS A 55 -13.35 -2.76 -2.64
CA LYS A 55 -13.11 -1.41 -2.13
C LYS A 55 -11.65 -1.25 -1.66
N ALA A 56 -11.15 -2.20 -0.86
CA ALA A 56 -9.78 -2.18 -0.38
C ALA A 56 -8.74 -2.21 -1.53
N GLN A 57 -9.02 -2.97 -2.58
CA GLN A 57 -8.17 -3.01 -3.78
C GLN A 57 -8.16 -1.66 -4.51
N ALA A 58 -9.33 -1.04 -4.70
CA ALA A 58 -9.44 0.26 -5.34
C ALA A 58 -8.69 1.35 -4.55
N ASP A 59 -8.87 1.38 -3.23
CA ASP A 59 -8.20 2.34 -2.36
C ASP A 59 -6.67 2.11 -2.35
N SER A 60 -6.23 0.85 -2.38
CA SER A 60 -4.80 0.52 -2.48
C SER A 60 -4.19 0.99 -3.80
N ARG A 61 -4.88 0.80 -4.94
CA ARG A 61 -4.43 1.30 -6.25
C ARG A 61 -4.35 2.82 -6.27
N LYS A 62 -5.35 3.49 -5.71
CA LYS A 62 -5.38 4.95 -5.59
C LYS A 62 -4.21 5.46 -4.73
N GLY A 63 -3.98 4.86 -3.57
CA GLY A 63 -2.86 5.21 -2.68
C GLY A 63 -1.51 5.05 -3.36
N ALA A 64 -1.28 3.94 -4.07
CA ALA A 64 -0.05 3.71 -4.83
C ALA A 64 0.16 4.77 -5.92
N ALA A 65 -0.89 5.16 -6.65
CA ALA A 65 -0.80 6.17 -7.70
C ALA A 65 -0.41 7.54 -7.14
N MET A 66 -1.08 7.98 -6.07
CA MET A 66 -0.79 9.25 -5.39
C MET A 66 0.63 9.28 -4.82
N ALA A 67 1.07 8.19 -4.19
CA ALA A 67 2.41 8.11 -3.62
C ALA A 67 3.51 8.09 -4.69
N LYS A 68 3.27 7.42 -5.82
CA LYS A 68 4.17 7.44 -6.98
C LYS A 68 4.34 8.86 -7.55
N GLU A 69 3.24 9.61 -7.69
CA GLU A 69 3.28 10.99 -8.17
C GLU A 69 4.09 11.88 -7.23
N LEU A 70 3.83 11.78 -5.92
CA LEU A 70 4.56 12.53 -4.91
C LEU A 70 6.06 12.17 -4.86
N LEU A 71 6.38 10.89 -5.02
CA LEU A 71 7.77 10.43 -5.09
C LEU A 71 8.48 11.01 -6.33
N ALA A 72 7.82 11.03 -7.49
CA ALA A 72 8.39 11.62 -8.71
C ALA A 72 8.68 13.11 -8.56
N GLN A 73 7.81 13.87 -7.89
CA GLN A 73 8.02 15.30 -7.59
C GLN A 73 9.22 15.56 -6.66
N ARG A 74 9.60 14.59 -5.82
CA ARG A 74 10.69 14.73 -4.83
C ARG A 74 12.04 14.20 -5.31
N LEU A 75 12.04 13.37 -6.35
CA LEU A 75 13.24 12.84 -6.99
C LEU A 75 13.70 13.70 -8.19
N GLY A 76 12.84 14.61 -8.66
CA GLY A 76 13.14 15.60 -9.70
C GLY A 76 13.89 16.83 -9.19
#